data_AF-A0A0S8IYH0-F1
#
_entry.id   AF-A0A0S8IYH0-F1
#
_cell.length_a   1.000
_cell.length_b   1.000
_cell.length_c   1.000
_cell.angle_alpha   90.00
_cell.angle_beta   90.00
_cell.angle_gamma   90.00
#
_symmetry.space_group_name_H-M   'P 1'
#
loop_
_entity.id
_entity.type
_entity.pdbx_description
1 polymer ?
#
loop_
_entity_poly.entity_id
_entity_poly.type
_entity_poly.pdbx_seq_one_letter_code
_entity_poly.pdbx_strand_id
1 'polypeptide(L)'
;GVITAFEHNEHYTYAAADVTGAYASVQDSEEVAKKLGSRKIRKYTRQFVYVRGPREFFVVYDRVAAADAAFPKTWLLHVLNEPQVNGTSQAKGEGLETFADADSAFAETASRDEMFRDRQRRSVLDRRWKTRKRGAMAIRSLLPKNPRITKRGGIGFEMWGNPHDPRAGNAKDPYMKYNADKTPKLASWNSMDVCLWRLEIESTERQEEQQFLNVLIPYGDVAGKKQAELSPPASAFKLVQDQDTDAALLDLDGAVWKIAFKKAGPTGGSCSIRQPGGMFKSDLATEVRPNIVPPQLAVSPRP
;
A
#
# COMPACT_ATOMS: atom_id res chain seq x y z
N GLY A 1 -15.35 8.83 3.72
CA GLY A 1 -15.28 7.41 4.09
C GLY A 1 -15.65 7.25 5.55
N VAL A 2 -16.09 6.05 5.94
CA VAL A 2 -16.55 5.74 7.30
C VAL A 2 -15.87 4.45 7.76
N ILE A 3 -15.35 4.42 8.99
CA ILE A 3 -14.86 3.18 9.61
C ILE A 3 -16.09 2.32 9.96
N THR A 4 -16.18 1.13 9.38
CA THR A 4 -17.32 0.21 9.53
C THR A 4 -17.05 -0.85 10.59
N ALA A 5 -15.79 -1.20 10.84
CA ALA A 5 -15.41 -2.11 11.90
C ALA A 5 -14.03 -1.78 12.46
N PHE A 6 -13.83 -2.08 13.73
CA PHE A 6 -12.53 -1.96 14.40
C PHE A 6 -12.46 -2.95 15.56
N GLU A 7 -11.31 -3.58 15.73
CA GLU A 7 -10.97 -4.30 16.94
C GLU A 7 -9.46 -4.33 17.17
N HIS A 8 -9.11 -4.49 18.44
CA HIS A 8 -7.73 -4.63 18.88
C HIS A 8 -7.67 -5.73 19.94
N ASN A 9 -6.74 -6.67 19.79
CA ASN A 9 -6.45 -7.71 20.75
C ASN A 9 -4.94 -7.99 20.80
N GLU A 10 -4.54 -9.00 21.58
CA GLU A 10 -3.13 -9.37 21.76
C GLU A 10 -2.43 -9.86 20.48
N HIS A 11 -3.18 -10.39 19.51
CA HIS A 11 -2.63 -10.98 18.28
C HIS A 11 -2.62 -10.00 17.11
N TYR A 12 -3.65 -9.16 16.97
CA TYR A 12 -3.78 -8.27 15.84
C TYR A 12 -4.62 -7.03 16.14
N THR A 13 -4.54 -6.06 15.22
CA THR A 13 -5.48 -4.94 15.10
C THR A 13 -6.16 -5.03 13.76
N TYR A 14 -7.48 -4.98 13.74
CA TYR A 14 -8.27 -4.97 12.52
C TYR A 14 -9.06 -3.68 12.41
N ALA A 15 -9.11 -3.14 11.19
CA ALA A 15 -9.93 -1.98 10.86
C ALA A 15 -10.51 -2.17 9.46
N ALA A 16 -11.78 -1.80 9.30
CA ALA A 16 -12.44 -1.78 8.00
C ALA A 16 -13.09 -0.43 7.76
N ALA A 17 -13.10 0.00 6.50
CA ALA A 17 -13.72 1.24 6.09
C ALA A 17 -14.50 1.06 4.79
N ASP A 18 -15.62 1.75 4.69
CA ASP A 18 -16.28 2.06 3.43
C ASP A 18 -15.80 3.45 2.98
N VAL A 19 -15.06 3.49 1.88
CA VAL A 19 -14.52 4.72 1.28
C VAL A 19 -15.23 5.06 -0.03
N THR A 20 -16.36 4.44 -0.35
CA THR A 20 -17.13 4.65 -1.59
C THR A 20 -17.44 6.14 -1.79
N GLY A 21 -17.95 6.82 -0.76
CA GLY A 21 -18.28 8.25 -0.81
C GLY A 21 -17.07 9.19 -0.85
N ALA A 22 -15.84 8.69 -0.90
CA ALA A 22 -14.65 9.50 -1.18
C ALA A 22 -14.37 9.66 -2.68
N TYR A 23 -15.12 8.95 -3.53
CA TYR A 23 -14.99 8.98 -4.99
C TYR A 23 -16.30 9.43 -5.62
N ALA A 24 -16.25 9.84 -6.90
CA ALA A 24 -17.45 10.08 -7.69
C ALA A 24 -18.26 8.78 -7.80
N SER A 25 -19.33 8.68 -7.02
CA SER A 25 -20.05 7.45 -6.73
C SER A 25 -21.40 7.44 -7.44
N VAL A 26 -21.92 6.25 -7.77
CA VAL A 26 -23.30 6.09 -8.26
C VAL A 26 -24.36 6.52 -7.24
N GLN A 27 -23.96 6.68 -5.97
CA GLN A 27 -24.81 7.17 -4.88
C GLN A 27 -24.91 8.70 -4.85
N ASP A 28 -24.07 9.42 -5.60
CA ASP A 28 -24.07 10.88 -5.63
C ASP A 28 -25.35 11.42 -6.28
N SER A 29 -25.87 12.53 -5.73
CA SER A 29 -27.02 13.24 -6.33
C SER A 29 -26.72 13.66 -7.77
N GLU A 30 -27.77 13.85 -8.57
CA GLU A 30 -27.61 14.25 -9.97
C GLU A 30 -26.85 15.58 -10.12
N GLU A 31 -27.03 16.49 -9.17
CA GLU A 31 -26.34 17.78 -9.14
C GLU A 31 -24.84 17.63 -8.87
N VAL A 32 -24.45 16.71 -7.99
CA VAL A 32 -23.03 16.36 -7.74
C VAL A 32 -22.45 15.63 -8.95
N ALA A 33 -23.18 14.66 -9.51
CA ALA A 33 -22.74 13.90 -10.68
C ALA A 33 -22.43 14.80 -11.88
N LYS A 34 -23.28 15.82 -12.14
CA LYS A 34 -23.03 16.83 -13.18
C LYS A 34 -21.73 17.61 -12.94
N LYS A 35 -21.41 17.97 -11.70
CA LYS A 35 -20.16 18.69 -11.35
C LYS A 35 -18.92 17.79 -11.50
N LEU A 36 -19.03 16.51 -11.18
CA LEU A 36 -17.92 15.55 -11.26
C LEU A 36 -17.71 14.99 -12.68
N GLY A 37 -18.66 15.20 -13.59
CA GLY A 37 -18.60 14.82 -15.00
C GLY A 37 -18.80 13.32 -15.27
N SER A 38 -18.57 12.45 -14.29
CA SER A 38 -18.85 11.01 -14.39
C SER A 38 -18.96 10.37 -13.00
N ARG A 39 -19.85 9.38 -12.88
CA ARG A 39 -19.88 8.45 -11.75
C ARG A 39 -18.93 7.30 -12.06
N LYS A 40 -17.96 7.05 -11.18
CA LYS A 40 -16.85 6.11 -11.41
C LYS A 40 -16.93 4.85 -10.59
N ILE A 41 -17.58 4.90 -9.43
CA ILE A 41 -17.55 3.79 -8.47
C ILE A 41 -18.95 3.40 -7.96
N ARG A 42 -19.14 2.10 -7.72
CA ARG A 42 -20.30 1.52 -7.03
C ARG A 42 -19.98 1.17 -5.58
N LYS A 43 -18.76 0.70 -5.31
CA LYS A 43 -18.32 0.29 -3.97
C LYS A 43 -16.80 0.38 -3.85
N TYR A 44 -16.33 0.83 -2.69
CA TYR A 44 -14.94 0.65 -2.26
C TYR A 44 -14.90 0.42 -0.76
N THR A 45 -14.59 -0.82 -0.36
CA THR A 45 -14.24 -1.13 1.03
C THR A 45 -12.77 -1.49 1.14
N ARG A 46 -12.10 -1.04 2.21
CA ARG A 46 -10.74 -1.42 2.57
C ARG A 46 -10.71 -2.04 3.95
N GLN A 47 -9.99 -3.14 4.10
CA GLN A 47 -9.80 -3.86 5.35
C GLN A 47 -8.29 -3.99 5.63
N PHE A 48 -7.89 -3.69 6.86
CA PHE A 48 -6.52 -3.83 7.35
C PHE A 48 -6.50 -4.83 8.49
N VAL A 49 -5.60 -5.81 8.44
CA VAL A 49 -5.17 -6.59 9.61
C VAL A 49 -3.70 -6.29 9.83
N TYR A 50 -3.38 -5.69 10.96
CA TYR A 50 -2.00 -5.46 11.41
C TYR A 50 -1.66 -6.47 12.51
N VAL A 51 -0.66 -7.29 12.24
CA VAL A 51 -0.11 -8.24 13.20
C VAL A 51 1.14 -7.64 13.82
N ARG A 52 1.17 -7.62 15.14
CA ARG A 52 2.33 -7.23 15.95
C ARG A 52 3.04 -8.49 16.44
N GLY A 53 4.34 -8.40 16.64
CA GLY A 53 5.12 -9.50 17.21
C GLY A 53 6.56 -9.51 16.70
N PRO A 54 7.27 -10.65 16.81
CA PRO A 54 8.62 -10.81 16.27
C PRO A 54 8.69 -10.51 14.77
N ARG A 55 7.61 -10.84 14.04
CA ARG A 55 7.37 -10.45 12.65
C ARG A 55 6.12 -9.62 12.55
N GLU A 56 6.31 -8.34 12.28
CA GLU A 56 5.21 -7.43 12.00
C GLU A 56 4.81 -7.50 10.53
N PHE A 57 3.50 -7.45 10.25
CA PHE A 57 3.00 -7.33 8.87
C PHE A 57 1.58 -6.79 8.84
N PHE A 58 1.22 -6.25 7.68
CA PHE A 58 -0.14 -5.85 7.33
C PHE A 58 -0.68 -6.79 6.27
N VAL A 59 -1.96 -7.13 6.38
CA VAL A 59 -2.74 -7.66 5.27
C VAL A 59 -3.80 -6.62 4.92
N VAL A 60 -3.77 -6.15 3.68
CA VAL A 60 -4.69 -5.16 3.14
C VAL A 60 -5.57 -5.83 2.11
N TYR A 61 -6.88 -5.81 2.34
CA TYR A 61 -7.86 -6.36 1.42
C TYR A 61 -8.84 -5.28 0.97
N ASP A 62 -8.90 -5.07 -0.33
CA ASP A 62 -9.80 -4.10 -0.97
C ASP A 62 -10.84 -4.82 -1.81
N ARG A 63 -12.07 -4.30 -1.79
CA ARG A 63 -13.13 -4.65 -2.75
C ARG A 63 -13.53 -3.39 -3.47
N VAL A 64 -13.31 -3.36 -4.79
CA VAL A 64 -13.55 -2.19 -5.63
C VAL A 64 -14.52 -2.59 -6.74
N ALA A 65 -15.70 -1.97 -6.77
CA ALA A 65 -16.66 -2.10 -7.86
C ALA A 65 -16.75 -0.77 -8.61
N ALA A 66 -16.34 -0.73 -9.87
CA ALA A 66 -16.47 0.43 -10.73
C ALA A 66 -17.88 0.54 -11.31
N ALA A 67 -18.26 1.74 -11.75
CA ALA A 67 -19.50 1.97 -12.48
C ALA A 67 -19.45 1.41 -13.91
N ASP A 68 -18.24 1.27 -14.46
CA ASP A 68 -17.93 0.76 -15.80
C ASP A 68 -16.71 -0.19 -15.71
N ALA A 69 -16.79 -1.35 -16.35
CA ALA A 69 -15.70 -2.34 -16.41
C ALA A 69 -14.42 -1.79 -17.06
N ALA A 70 -14.54 -0.81 -17.96
CA ALA A 70 -13.42 -0.17 -18.64
C ALA A 70 -12.58 0.70 -17.69
N PHE A 71 -13.11 1.12 -16.54
CA PHE A 71 -12.33 1.90 -15.59
C PHE A 71 -11.24 1.06 -14.93
N PRO A 72 -9.96 1.40 -15.14
CA PRO A 72 -8.85 0.71 -14.50
C PRO A 72 -8.91 0.90 -13.00
N LYS A 73 -8.51 -0.15 -12.28
CA LYS A 73 -8.44 -0.17 -10.82
C LYS A 73 -7.00 -0.41 -10.46
N THR A 74 -6.39 0.59 -9.85
CA THR A 74 -4.96 0.57 -9.54
C THR A 74 -4.79 0.70 -8.03
N TRP A 75 -4.12 -0.27 -7.42
CA TRP A 75 -3.68 -0.18 -6.05
C TRP A 75 -2.32 0.51 -6.00
N LEU A 76 -2.16 1.48 -5.09
CA LEU A 76 -0.99 2.35 -5.05
C LEU A 76 -0.25 2.21 -3.72
N LEU A 77 1.08 2.19 -3.79
CA LEU A 77 1.95 2.36 -2.64
C LEU A 77 3.07 3.33 -2.95
N HIS A 78 3.15 4.41 -2.19
CA HIS A 78 4.25 5.37 -2.27
C HIS A 78 5.43 4.90 -1.42
N VAL A 79 6.62 5.00 -2.00
CA VAL A 79 7.90 4.63 -1.37
C VAL A 79 8.94 5.70 -1.67
N LEU A 80 9.95 5.82 -0.81
CA LEU A 80 10.93 6.91 -0.90
C LEU A 80 12.03 6.64 -1.92
N ASN A 81 12.59 5.43 -1.92
CA ASN A 81 13.61 5.04 -2.89
C ASN A 81 13.02 4.16 -3.98
N GLU A 82 13.78 3.98 -5.05
CA GLU A 82 13.39 3.11 -6.15
C GLU A 82 13.15 1.69 -5.64
N PRO A 83 11.94 1.14 -5.81
CA PRO A 83 11.65 -0.22 -5.39
C PRO A 83 12.29 -1.23 -6.35
N GLN A 84 12.79 -2.32 -5.78
CA GLN A 84 13.12 -3.52 -6.52
C GLN A 84 11.85 -4.34 -6.72
N VAL A 85 11.55 -4.74 -7.95
CA VAL A 85 10.35 -5.51 -8.31
C VAL A 85 10.81 -6.79 -9.00
N ASN A 86 10.17 -7.94 -8.69
CA ASN A 86 10.47 -9.19 -9.39
C ASN A 86 9.80 -9.27 -10.76
N GLY A 87 10.01 -10.39 -11.46
CA GLY A 87 9.39 -10.66 -12.76
C GLY A 87 10.18 -10.08 -13.93
N THR A 88 9.54 -10.03 -15.09
CA THR A 88 10.16 -9.54 -16.33
C THR A 88 9.85 -8.06 -16.52
N SER A 89 10.90 -7.25 -16.55
CA SER A 89 10.76 -5.80 -16.65
C SER A 89 10.75 -5.31 -18.10
N GLN A 90 10.02 -4.22 -18.33
CA GLN A 90 9.98 -3.51 -19.59
C GLN A 90 9.89 -2.00 -19.32
N ALA A 91 10.91 -1.26 -19.75
CA ALA A 91 10.89 0.19 -19.74
C ALA A 91 9.80 0.72 -20.70
N LYS A 92 9.01 1.69 -20.24
CA LYS A 92 7.94 2.34 -21.04
C LYS A 92 8.20 3.83 -21.27
N GLY A 93 9.36 4.31 -20.85
CA GLY A 93 9.78 5.71 -20.91
C GLY A 93 10.55 6.08 -19.65
N GLU A 94 10.99 7.33 -19.59
CA GLU A 94 11.67 7.87 -18.41
C GLU A 94 10.75 7.81 -17.18
N GLY A 95 11.31 7.32 -16.06
CA GLY A 95 10.60 7.21 -14.79
C GLY A 95 9.44 6.21 -14.79
N LEU A 96 9.32 5.33 -15.79
CA LEU A 96 8.24 4.36 -15.92
C LEU A 96 8.73 2.98 -16.37
N GLU A 97 8.55 1.99 -15.51
CA GLU A 97 8.87 0.60 -15.79
C GLU A 97 7.73 -0.33 -15.36
N THR A 98 7.34 -1.24 -16.25
CA THR A 98 6.28 -2.23 -16.04
C THR A 98 6.87 -3.63 -15.90
N PHE A 99 6.28 -4.46 -15.05
CA PHE A 99 6.74 -5.80 -14.74
C PHE A 99 5.61 -6.79 -14.98
N ALA A 100 5.89 -7.80 -15.82
CA ALA A 100 5.06 -8.99 -16.00
C ALA A 100 5.55 -10.11 -15.08
N ASP A 101 4.67 -11.07 -14.77
CA ASP A 101 4.97 -12.21 -13.88
C ASP A 101 5.53 -11.78 -12.52
N ALA A 102 5.09 -10.59 -12.09
CA ALA A 102 5.53 -9.94 -10.87
C ALA A 102 4.43 -10.01 -9.82
N ASP A 103 4.84 -10.25 -8.58
CA ASP A 103 3.95 -10.36 -7.43
C ASP A 103 4.57 -9.75 -6.17
N SER A 104 5.81 -9.27 -6.24
CA SER A 104 6.52 -8.72 -5.10
C SER A 104 7.39 -7.53 -5.43
N ALA A 105 7.53 -6.67 -4.42
CA ALA A 105 8.43 -5.54 -4.46
C ALA A 105 9.12 -5.36 -3.11
N PHE A 106 10.28 -4.73 -3.11
CA PHE A 106 11.04 -4.38 -1.92
C PHE A 106 11.51 -2.94 -2.04
N ALA A 107 11.19 -2.13 -1.03
CA ALA A 107 11.56 -0.72 -1.00
C ALA A 107 12.25 -0.39 0.32
N GLU A 108 13.43 0.22 0.23
CA GLU A 108 14.12 0.79 1.38
C GLU A 108 13.77 2.27 1.54
N THR A 109 13.78 2.75 2.78
CA THR A 109 13.78 4.20 3.05
C THR A 109 15.18 4.75 2.83
N ALA A 110 15.29 5.99 2.36
CA ALA A 110 16.57 6.68 2.32
C ALA A 110 17.16 6.86 3.74
N SER A 111 18.48 6.71 3.86
CA SER A 111 19.16 7.16 5.07
C SER A 111 19.25 8.70 5.07
N ARG A 112 19.45 9.32 6.24
CA ARG A 112 19.64 10.78 6.33
C ARG A 112 20.70 11.30 5.37
N ASP A 113 21.82 10.59 5.29
CA ASP A 113 22.99 11.01 4.52
C ASP A 113 22.73 10.90 3.01
N GLU A 114 21.68 10.17 2.59
CA GLU A 114 21.23 10.09 1.19
C GLU A 114 20.15 11.11 0.85
N MET A 115 19.21 11.36 1.78
CA MET A 115 18.21 12.42 1.59
C MET A 115 18.89 13.78 1.49
N PHE A 116 19.94 14.06 2.27
CA PHE A 116 20.49 15.41 2.40
C PHE A 116 21.90 15.58 1.82
N ARG A 117 22.19 14.95 0.66
CA ARG A 117 23.51 15.07 0.00
C ARG A 117 23.88 16.50 -0.41
N ASP A 118 22.90 17.37 -0.63
CA ASP A 118 23.13 18.80 -0.87
C ASP A 118 23.13 19.61 0.44
N ARG A 119 24.33 19.93 0.96
CA ARG A 119 24.52 20.68 2.21
C ARG A 119 23.89 22.08 2.21
N GLN A 120 23.55 22.65 1.04
CA GLN A 120 22.92 23.97 0.96
C GLN A 120 21.39 23.94 1.18
N ARG A 121 20.76 22.76 1.15
CA ARG A 121 19.30 22.59 1.21
C ARG A 121 18.85 21.85 2.48
N ARG A 122 19.27 22.35 3.65
CA ARG A 122 18.82 21.80 4.95
C ARG A 122 17.31 21.96 5.10
N SER A 123 16.55 20.89 4.88
CA SER A 123 15.12 20.86 5.16
C SER A 123 14.86 20.94 6.67
N VAL A 124 13.66 21.35 7.07
CA VAL A 124 13.26 21.46 8.50
C VAL A 124 13.36 20.09 9.23
N LEU A 125 13.38 18.98 8.49
CA LEU A 125 13.51 17.61 9.02
C LEU A 125 14.95 17.24 9.44
N ASP A 126 15.97 17.95 8.94
CA ASP A 126 17.41 17.72 9.19
C ASP A 126 17.77 17.81 10.68
N ARG A 127 17.18 18.76 11.42
CA ARG A 127 17.60 19.06 12.81
C ARG A 127 17.23 18.01 13.85
N ARG A 128 16.35 17.04 13.55
CA ARG A 128 15.87 16.03 14.51
C ARG A 128 16.26 14.58 14.17
N TRP A 129 16.59 14.27 12.93
CA TRP A 129 16.93 12.91 12.53
C TRP A 129 18.44 12.66 12.72
N LYS A 130 18.83 12.00 13.82
CA LYS A 130 20.23 11.64 14.09
C LYS A 130 20.61 10.22 13.64
N THR A 131 19.67 9.45 13.10
CA THR A 131 19.85 8.00 12.89
C THR A 131 20.23 7.66 11.46
N ARG A 132 21.29 6.86 11.27
CA ARG A 132 21.65 6.21 9.99
C ARG A 132 20.80 4.98 9.65
N LYS A 133 19.83 4.66 10.50
CA LYS A 133 18.94 3.50 10.35
C LYS A 133 18.11 3.63 9.09
N ARG A 134 17.90 2.50 8.41
CA ARG A 134 17.03 2.38 7.23
C ARG A 134 15.84 1.52 7.57
N GLY A 135 14.63 1.99 7.30
CA GLY A 135 13.47 1.11 7.21
C GLY A 135 13.47 0.40 5.86
N ALA A 136 12.77 -0.71 5.78
CA ALA A 136 12.36 -1.27 4.50
C ALA A 136 10.94 -1.81 4.57
N MET A 137 10.38 -2.10 3.40
CA MET A 137 9.09 -2.74 3.26
C MET A 137 9.16 -3.74 2.13
N ALA A 138 8.85 -5.01 2.44
CA ALA A 138 8.54 -6.00 1.43
C ALA A 138 7.03 -6.00 1.16
N ILE A 139 6.66 -6.11 -0.10
CA ILE A 139 5.28 -6.21 -0.57
C ILE A 139 5.12 -7.54 -1.29
N ARG A 140 4.04 -8.26 -0.98
CA ARG A 140 3.57 -9.42 -1.75
C ARG A 140 2.10 -9.20 -2.14
N SER A 141 1.80 -9.34 -3.41
CA SER A 141 0.47 -9.20 -3.99
C SER A 141 -0.09 -10.59 -4.26
N LEU A 142 -1.21 -10.94 -3.63
CA LEU A 142 -1.91 -12.21 -3.83
C LEU A 142 -3.11 -12.06 -4.77
N LEU A 143 -3.73 -10.87 -4.78
CA LEU A 143 -4.79 -10.50 -5.73
C LEU A 143 -4.55 -9.08 -6.27
N PRO A 144 -4.85 -8.82 -7.56
CA PRO A 144 -5.28 -9.78 -8.59
C PRO A 144 -4.24 -10.86 -8.86
N LYS A 145 -4.68 -12.01 -9.40
CA LYS A 145 -3.74 -13.02 -9.90
C LYS A 145 -3.04 -12.45 -11.14
N ASN A 146 -1.74 -12.70 -11.26
CA ASN A 146 -0.90 -12.23 -12.37
C ASN A 146 -1.05 -10.71 -12.62
N PRO A 147 -0.82 -9.87 -11.59
CA PRO A 147 -0.99 -8.45 -11.75
C PRO A 147 0.07 -7.89 -12.70
N ARG A 148 -0.25 -6.76 -13.33
CA ARG A 148 0.79 -5.87 -13.85
C ARG A 148 1.25 -4.99 -12.71
N ILE A 149 2.53 -5.09 -12.35
CA ILE A 149 3.17 -4.17 -11.41
C ILE A 149 3.90 -3.09 -12.20
N THR A 150 3.72 -1.83 -11.84
CA THR A 150 4.44 -0.70 -12.44
C THR A 150 5.12 0.06 -11.32
N LYS A 151 6.40 0.39 -11.47
CA LYS A 151 7.04 1.40 -10.64
C LYS A 151 7.16 2.69 -11.44
N ARG A 152 6.86 3.79 -10.77
CA ARG A 152 6.86 5.12 -11.36
C ARG A 152 7.51 6.11 -10.42
N GLY A 153 8.43 6.93 -10.91
CA GLY A 153 9.12 7.91 -10.08
C GLY A 153 10.51 8.21 -10.59
N GLY A 154 11.36 8.67 -9.68
CA GLY A 154 12.64 9.26 -10.03
C GLY A 154 12.51 10.74 -10.37
N ILE A 155 13.66 11.39 -10.54
CA ILE A 155 13.77 12.85 -10.71
C ILE A 155 12.94 13.30 -11.92
N GLY A 156 11.99 14.20 -11.71
CA GLY A 156 11.08 14.73 -12.73
C GLY A 156 9.78 13.94 -12.91
N PHE A 157 9.59 12.86 -12.15
CA PHE A 157 8.45 11.94 -12.24
C PHE A 157 7.81 11.62 -10.87
N GLU A 158 8.29 12.25 -9.79
CA GLU A 158 7.87 12.03 -8.41
C GLU A 158 6.40 12.38 -8.11
N MET A 159 5.79 13.33 -8.83
CA MET A 159 4.36 13.69 -8.69
C MET A 159 3.51 13.34 -9.92
N TRP A 160 3.84 12.23 -10.60
CA TRP A 160 3.02 11.80 -11.74
C TRP A 160 1.56 11.63 -11.32
N GLY A 161 0.66 12.36 -11.97
CA GLY A 161 -0.77 12.35 -11.67
C GLY A 161 -1.44 11.04 -12.09
N ASN A 162 -2.36 11.12 -13.07
CA ASN A 162 -3.13 9.97 -13.53
C ASN A 162 -2.21 8.86 -14.10
N PRO A 163 -2.27 7.61 -13.59
CA PRO A 163 -1.45 6.49 -14.09
C PRO A 163 -1.59 6.19 -15.58
N HIS A 164 -2.75 6.52 -16.16
CA HIS A 164 -3.09 6.25 -17.55
C HIS A 164 -3.00 7.48 -18.46
N ASP A 165 -2.62 8.66 -17.93
CA ASP A 165 -2.32 9.82 -18.78
C ASP A 165 -0.80 9.91 -19.00
N PRO A 166 -0.30 9.67 -20.23
CA PRO A 166 1.13 9.75 -20.54
C PRO A 166 1.72 11.15 -20.38
N ARG A 167 0.88 12.20 -20.25
CA ARG A 167 1.29 13.59 -20.05
C ARG A 167 1.29 14.03 -18.59
N ALA A 168 0.83 13.19 -17.67
CA ALA A 168 0.67 13.55 -16.27
C ALA A 168 1.99 13.51 -15.45
N GLY A 169 3.14 13.32 -16.09
CA GLY A 169 4.46 13.44 -15.44
C GLY A 169 4.93 14.89 -15.38
N ASN A 170 5.52 15.30 -14.24
CA ASN A 170 5.96 16.69 -13.98
C ASN A 170 6.88 17.26 -15.07
N ALA A 171 7.80 16.44 -15.60
CA ALA A 171 8.70 16.86 -16.68
C ALA A 171 8.00 17.29 -17.98
N LYS A 172 6.73 16.89 -18.17
CA LYS A 172 5.93 17.16 -19.37
C LYS A 172 4.72 18.05 -19.11
N ASP A 173 4.42 18.39 -17.86
CA ASP A 173 3.29 19.25 -17.50
C ASP A 173 3.61 20.73 -17.79
N PRO A 174 2.90 21.39 -18.72
CA PRO A 174 3.09 22.80 -19.02
C PRO A 174 2.87 23.72 -17.82
N TYR A 175 2.00 23.35 -16.87
CA TYR A 175 1.72 24.11 -15.67
C TYR A 175 2.90 24.09 -14.70
N MET A 176 3.57 22.93 -14.54
CA MET A 176 4.79 22.82 -13.75
C MET A 176 5.97 23.53 -14.43
N LYS A 177 6.09 23.45 -15.76
CA LYS A 177 7.08 24.20 -16.54
C LYS A 177 6.87 25.72 -16.43
N TYR A 178 5.64 26.18 -16.58
CA TYR A 178 5.27 27.60 -16.47
C TYR A 178 5.56 28.19 -15.07
N ASN A 179 5.34 27.41 -14.01
CA ASN A 179 5.66 27.83 -12.65
C ASN A 179 7.16 27.75 -12.34
N ALA A 180 7.91 26.83 -12.94
CA ALA A 180 9.37 26.79 -12.81
C ALA A 180 10.03 28.04 -13.41
N ASP A 181 9.54 28.53 -14.56
CA ASP A 181 10.06 29.71 -15.24
C ASP A 181 9.73 31.03 -14.53
N LYS A 182 8.54 31.14 -13.90
CA LYS A 182 8.10 32.37 -13.19
C LYS A 182 8.46 32.42 -11.71
N THR A 183 8.77 31.28 -11.11
CA THR A 183 9.13 31.16 -9.70
C THR A 183 10.28 30.18 -9.58
N PRO A 184 11.55 30.65 -9.59
CA PRO A 184 12.72 29.79 -9.40
C PRO A 184 12.69 29.02 -8.05
N LYS A 185 11.94 29.54 -7.07
CA LYS A 185 11.65 28.83 -5.81
C LYS A 185 10.65 27.67 -5.98
N LEU A 186 9.80 27.65 -7.00
CA LEU A 186 8.97 26.50 -7.34
C LEU A 186 9.75 25.41 -8.10
N ALA A 187 10.79 25.79 -8.85
CA ALA A 187 11.79 24.83 -9.33
C ALA A 187 12.55 24.11 -8.18
N SER A 188 12.51 24.67 -6.96
CA SER A 188 12.95 23.98 -5.73
C SER A 188 11.91 23.03 -5.12
N TRP A 189 10.74 22.82 -5.73
CA TRP A 189 9.90 21.65 -5.36
C TRP A 189 10.38 20.37 -6.03
N ASN A 190 11.19 20.47 -7.10
CA ASN A 190 12.13 19.41 -7.50
C ASN A 190 13.26 19.23 -6.46
N SER A 191 13.28 20.04 -5.39
CA SER A 191 14.16 19.89 -4.22
C SER A 191 13.41 19.44 -2.96
N MET A 192 12.22 18.86 -3.09
CA MET A 192 11.86 17.83 -2.15
C MET A 192 12.84 16.68 -2.37
N ASP A 193 13.83 16.56 -1.48
CA ASP A 193 14.86 15.50 -1.43
C ASP A 193 14.30 14.05 -1.32
N VAL A 194 13.01 13.89 -1.57
CA VAL A 194 12.33 12.62 -1.69
C VAL A 194 12.18 12.33 -3.18
N CYS A 195 13.07 11.51 -3.73
CA CYS A 195 12.93 10.91 -5.06
C CYS A 195 11.75 9.92 -5.06
N LEU A 196 10.53 10.40 -4.82
CA LEU A 196 9.36 9.56 -4.54
C LEU A 196 9.11 8.61 -5.71
N TRP A 197 8.97 7.34 -5.35
CA TRP A 197 8.49 6.31 -6.24
C TRP A 197 7.11 5.86 -5.79
N ARG A 198 6.36 5.32 -6.75
CA ARG A 198 5.05 4.73 -6.56
C ARG A 198 5.03 3.38 -7.22
N LEU A 199 4.58 2.37 -6.48
CA LEU A 199 4.17 1.09 -7.01
C LEU A 199 2.68 1.16 -7.37
N GLU A 200 2.35 0.64 -8.54
CA GLU A 200 1.00 0.54 -9.09
C GLU A 200 0.74 -0.94 -9.38
N ILE A 201 -0.27 -1.52 -8.75
CA ILE A 201 -0.70 -2.91 -8.95
C ILE A 201 -2.06 -2.88 -9.63
N GLU A 202 -2.16 -3.50 -10.79
CA GLU A 202 -3.38 -3.51 -11.60
C GLU A 202 -3.66 -4.93 -12.11
N SER A 203 -4.92 -5.29 -12.27
CA SER A 203 -5.28 -6.49 -13.03
C SER A 203 -4.97 -6.27 -14.51
N THR A 204 -4.60 -7.34 -15.20
CA THR A 204 -4.46 -7.34 -16.66
C THR A 204 -5.82 -7.36 -17.37
N GLU A 205 -6.89 -7.69 -16.66
CA GLU A 205 -8.26 -7.79 -17.18
C GLU A 205 -9.12 -6.57 -16.80
N ARG A 206 -10.08 -6.24 -17.68
CA ARG A 206 -11.09 -5.20 -17.44
C ARG A 206 -12.37 -5.86 -16.92
N GLN A 207 -12.79 -5.45 -15.74
CA GLN A 207 -13.93 -6.01 -15.03
C GLN A 207 -14.53 -4.98 -14.08
N GLU A 208 -15.83 -5.09 -13.78
CA GLU A 208 -16.51 -4.16 -12.87
C GLU A 208 -16.01 -4.31 -11.44
N GLU A 209 -15.81 -5.53 -10.96
CA GLU A 209 -15.36 -5.82 -9.61
C GLU A 209 -13.91 -6.29 -9.58
N GLN A 210 -13.14 -5.80 -8.62
CA GLN A 210 -11.76 -6.20 -8.39
C GLN A 210 -11.47 -6.28 -6.90
N GLN A 211 -10.86 -7.39 -6.51
CA GLN A 211 -10.28 -7.56 -5.20
C GLN A 211 -8.77 -7.31 -5.26
N PHE A 212 -8.22 -6.62 -4.26
CA PHE A 212 -6.78 -6.58 -4.01
C PHE A 212 -6.50 -7.24 -2.68
N LEU A 213 -5.46 -8.07 -2.62
CA LEU A 213 -5.00 -8.69 -1.38
C LEU A 213 -3.49 -8.55 -1.33
N ASN A 214 -3.01 -7.64 -0.50
CA ASN A 214 -1.59 -7.30 -0.40
C ASN A 214 -1.09 -7.55 1.02
N VAL A 215 0.09 -8.14 1.13
CA VAL A 215 0.81 -8.36 2.39
C VAL A 215 2.00 -7.42 2.41
N LEU A 216 2.10 -6.59 3.45
CA LEU A 216 3.18 -5.62 3.63
C LEU A 216 3.97 -6.00 4.88
N ILE A 217 5.28 -6.24 4.74
CA ILE A 217 6.16 -6.59 5.85
C ILE A 217 7.12 -5.42 6.07
N PRO A 218 6.90 -4.58 7.10
CA PRO A 218 7.86 -3.56 7.47
C PRO A 218 9.08 -4.18 8.17
N TYR A 219 10.23 -3.56 7.96
CA TYR A 219 11.48 -3.89 8.63
C TYR A 219 12.05 -2.63 9.26
N GLY A 220 12.41 -2.73 10.54
CA GLY A 220 13.24 -1.75 11.22
C GLY A 220 14.71 -2.04 11.00
N ASP A 221 15.47 -0.99 10.68
CA ASP A 221 16.94 -1.00 10.58
C ASP A 221 17.52 -2.16 9.72
N VAL A 222 17.53 -1.93 8.41
CA VAL A 222 18.03 -2.87 7.40
C VAL A 222 19.44 -2.55 6.92
N ALA A 223 20.13 -1.60 7.54
CA ALA A 223 21.47 -1.21 7.12
C ALA A 223 22.42 -2.41 7.08
N GLY A 224 23.03 -2.67 5.92
CA GLY A 224 23.97 -3.78 5.70
C GLY A 224 23.33 -5.16 5.53
N LYS A 225 22.00 -5.29 5.62
CA LYS A 225 21.29 -6.55 5.38
C LYS A 225 20.92 -6.67 3.90
N LYS A 226 20.97 -7.88 3.35
CA LYS A 226 20.51 -8.14 1.98
C LYS A 226 19.00 -8.36 1.96
N GLN A 227 18.34 -7.98 0.87
CA GLN A 227 16.91 -8.25 0.68
C GLN A 227 16.53 -9.73 0.91
N ALA A 228 17.37 -10.66 0.44
CA ALA A 228 17.13 -12.10 0.59
C ALA A 228 17.17 -12.59 2.05
N GLU A 229 17.82 -11.84 2.96
CA GLU A 229 17.83 -12.13 4.39
C GLU A 229 16.59 -11.58 5.10
N LEU A 230 15.91 -10.62 4.48
CA LEU A 230 14.76 -9.92 5.04
C LEU A 230 13.45 -10.53 4.56
N SER A 231 13.32 -10.70 3.24
CA SER A 231 12.06 -11.08 2.59
C SER A 231 11.84 -12.60 2.69
N PRO A 232 10.70 -13.04 3.25
CA PRO A 232 10.34 -14.46 3.22
C PRO A 232 10.24 -14.97 1.77
N PRO A 233 10.51 -16.26 1.53
CA PRO A 233 10.40 -16.84 0.19
C PRO A 233 8.95 -16.77 -0.30
N ALA A 234 8.76 -16.80 -1.63
CA ALA A 234 7.42 -16.77 -2.23
C ALA A 234 6.50 -17.90 -1.70
N SER A 235 7.07 -19.07 -1.37
CA SER A 235 6.35 -20.22 -0.80
C SER A 235 5.71 -19.95 0.56
N ALA A 236 6.17 -18.93 1.28
CA ALA A 236 5.60 -18.48 2.55
C ALA A 236 4.24 -17.80 2.37
N PHE A 237 3.86 -17.42 1.15
CA PHE A 237 2.62 -16.70 0.86
C PHE A 237 1.73 -17.52 -0.07
N LYS A 238 0.52 -17.82 0.39
CA LYS A 238 -0.45 -18.56 -0.42
C LYS A 238 -1.80 -17.87 -0.39
N LEU A 239 -2.38 -17.69 -1.57
CA LEU A 239 -3.77 -17.32 -1.71
C LEU A 239 -4.64 -18.58 -1.52
N VAL A 240 -5.59 -18.52 -0.60
CA VAL A 240 -6.62 -19.55 -0.40
C VAL A 240 -7.98 -18.92 -0.66
N GLN A 241 -8.77 -19.50 -1.56
CA GLN A 241 -10.09 -18.98 -1.92
C GLN A 241 -11.13 -20.08 -1.77
N ASP A 242 -12.28 -19.72 -1.24
CA ASP A 242 -13.50 -20.52 -1.31
C ASP A 242 -14.64 -19.67 -1.90
N GLN A 243 -15.88 -20.15 -1.82
CA GLN A 243 -17.04 -19.44 -2.36
C GLN A 243 -17.23 -18.05 -1.71
N ASP A 244 -16.91 -17.92 -0.42
CA ASP A 244 -17.29 -16.77 0.38
C ASP A 244 -16.11 -15.87 0.74
N THR A 245 -14.88 -16.38 0.67
CA THR A 245 -13.70 -15.70 1.19
C THR A 245 -12.48 -15.74 0.27
N ASP A 246 -11.69 -14.67 0.36
CA ASP A 246 -10.29 -14.62 -0.08
C ASP A 246 -9.41 -14.58 1.16
N ALA A 247 -8.37 -15.43 1.22
CA ALA A 247 -7.51 -15.54 2.37
C ALA A 247 -6.02 -15.52 2.02
N ALA A 248 -5.25 -14.81 2.84
CA ALA A 248 -3.80 -14.90 2.88
C ALA A 248 -3.41 -15.99 3.89
N LEU A 249 -2.76 -17.05 3.41
CA LEU A 249 -2.11 -18.06 4.24
C LEU A 249 -0.60 -17.77 4.26
N LEU A 250 -0.08 -17.44 5.44
CA LEU A 250 1.28 -16.94 5.64
C LEU A 250 2.05 -17.87 6.58
N ASP A 251 3.16 -18.43 6.12
CA ASP A 251 4.09 -19.22 6.93
C ASP A 251 5.31 -18.36 7.28
N LEU A 252 5.27 -17.72 8.45
CA LEU A 252 6.22 -16.69 8.85
C LEU A 252 6.77 -17.00 10.25
N ASP A 253 8.09 -17.21 10.32
CA ASP A 253 8.86 -17.37 11.56
C ASP A 253 8.26 -18.40 12.55
N GLY A 254 7.82 -19.55 12.02
CA GLY A 254 7.27 -20.65 12.80
C GLY A 254 5.79 -20.50 13.17
N ALA A 255 5.12 -19.45 12.71
CA ALA A 255 3.69 -19.25 12.84
C ALA A 255 2.99 -19.31 11.47
N VAL A 256 1.90 -20.07 11.40
CA VAL A 256 1.05 -20.14 10.21
C VAL A 256 -0.21 -19.30 10.46
N TRP A 257 -0.30 -18.17 9.76
CA TRP A 257 -1.45 -17.27 9.79
C TRP A 257 -2.39 -17.58 8.63
N LYS A 258 -3.69 -17.64 8.88
CA LYS A 258 -4.73 -17.58 7.85
C LYS A 258 -5.62 -16.38 8.16
N ILE A 259 -5.57 -15.38 7.29
CA ILE A 259 -6.38 -14.16 7.39
C ILE A 259 -7.32 -14.15 6.19
N ALA A 260 -8.60 -14.42 6.44
CA ALA A 260 -9.65 -14.53 5.43
C ALA A 260 -10.58 -13.32 5.50
N PHE A 261 -11.02 -12.84 4.34
CA PHE A 261 -11.96 -11.72 4.20
C PHE A 261 -13.16 -12.15 3.39
N LYS A 262 -14.35 -11.66 3.76
CA LYS A 262 -15.58 -11.90 3.00
C LYS A 262 -15.54 -11.21 1.63
N LYS A 263 -15.83 -11.95 0.57
CA LYS A 263 -15.92 -11.46 -0.81
C LYS A 263 -17.10 -10.51 -1.01
N ALA A 264 -18.23 -10.80 -0.38
CA ALA A 264 -19.48 -10.03 -0.52
C ALA A 264 -20.03 -9.55 0.84
N GLY A 265 -21.12 -8.77 0.79
CA GLY A 265 -21.80 -8.27 1.99
C GLY A 265 -20.98 -7.28 2.84
N PRO A 266 -21.29 -7.16 4.15
CA PRO A 266 -20.52 -6.35 5.09
C PRO A 266 -19.04 -6.74 5.16
N THR A 267 -18.19 -5.80 5.59
CA THR A 267 -16.78 -6.10 5.90
C THR A 267 -16.68 -7.09 7.07
N GLY A 268 -15.61 -7.87 7.10
CA GLY A 268 -15.38 -8.92 8.10
C GLY A 268 -14.65 -10.10 7.49
N GLY A 269 -14.54 -11.18 8.27
CA GLY A 269 -13.76 -12.35 7.90
C GLY A 269 -13.33 -13.13 9.13
N SER A 270 -12.17 -13.78 9.07
CA SER A 270 -11.61 -14.52 10.20
C SER A 270 -10.10 -14.45 10.21
N CYS A 271 -9.50 -14.46 11.40
CA CYS A 271 -8.07 -14.58 11.61
C CYS A 271 -7.78 -15.82 12.46
N SER A 272 -6.87 -16.67 11.99
CA SER A 272 -6.34 -17.78 12.80
C SER A 272 -4.82 -17.84 12.71
N ILE A 273 -4.19 -18.19 13.82
CA ILE A 273 -2.75 -18.42 13.92
C ILE A 273 -2.53 -19.79 14.55
N ARG A 274 -1.61 -20.56 13.97
CA ARG A 274 -1.07 -21.79 14.52
C ARG A 274 0.41 -21.59 14.80
N GLN A 275 0.84 -21.80 16.04
CA GLN A 275 2.22 -21.60 16.48
C GLN A 275 2.61 -22.66 17.53
N PRO A 276 3.91 -22.85 17.81
CA PRO A 276 4.35 -23.63 18.96
C PRO A 276 3.72 -23.05 20.24
N GLY A 277 2.88 -23.85 20.91
CA GLY A 277 2.13 -23.42 22.10
C GLY A 277 0.62 -23.26 21.91
N GLY A 278 0.10 -23.35 20.68
CA GLY A 278 -1.34 -23.47 20.48
C GLY A 278 -1.89 -22.91 19.17
N MET A 279 -3.21 -22.84 19.11
CA MET A 279 -3.96 -22.28 18.00
C MET A 279 -4.89 -21.20 18.53
N PHE A 280 -4.89 -20.04 17.89
CA PHE A 280 -5.88 -18.99 18.10
C PHE A 280 -6.74 -18.85 16.84
N LYS A 281 -8.03 -18.61 17.03
CA LYS A 281 -8.99 -18.33 15.95
C LYS A 281 -10.04 -17.36 16.46
N SER A 282 -10.31 -16.32 15.66
CA SER A 282 -11.40 -15.37 15.91
C SER A 282 -12.01 -14.94 14.59
N ASP A 283 -13.31 -14.65 14.60
CA ASP A 283 -13.93 -13.85 13.55
C ASP A 283 -13.45 -12.41 13.68
N LEU A 284 -13.30 -11.74 12.53
CA LEU A 284 -13.00 -10.31 12.48
C LEU A 284 -14.26 -9.53 12.83
N ALA A 285 -14.11 -8.45 13.59
CA ALA A 285 -15.22 -7.59 13.98
C ALA A 285 -16.05 -7.11 12.78
N THR A 286 -17.36 -6.96 12.98
CA THR A 286 -18.28 -6.40 11.97
C THR A 286 -18.81 -5.03 12.38
N GLU A 287 -18.30 -4.49 13.48
CA GLU A 287 -18.68 -3.21 14.08
C GLU A 287 -17.45 -2.55 14.72
N VAL A 288 -17.56 -1.27 15.09
CA VAL A 288 -16.50 -0.53 15.78
C VAL A 288 -16.54 -0.90 17.27
N ARG A 289 -15.56 -1.68 17.73
CA ARG A 289 -15.41 -2.02 19.16
C ARG A 289 -14.62 -0.95 19.90
N PRO A 290 -14.78 -0.82 21.24
CA PRO A 290 -13.96 0.08 22.04
C PRO A 290 -12.46 -0.24 21.89
N ASN A 291 -11.63 0.81 21.82
CA ASN A 291 -10.17 0.66 21.81
C ASN A 291 -9.66 0.42 23.23
N ILE A 292 -9.78 -0.81 23.71
CA ILE A 292 -9.24 -1.24 25.01
C ILE A 292 -7.84 -1.77 24.76
N VAL A 293 -6.82 -1.07 25.27
CA VAL A 293 -5.45 -1.56 25.25
C VAL A 293 -5.35 -2.75 26.21
N PRO A 294 -4.97 -3.96 25.74
CA PRO A 294 -4.73 -5.08 26.64
C PRO A 294 -3.72 -4.68 27.71
N PRO A 295 -3.93 -5.05 29.00
CA PRO A 295 -3.04 -4.66 30.10
C PRO A 295 -1.56 -4.99 29.85
N GLN A 296 -1.31 -6.05 29.07
CA GLN A 296 0.03 -6.55 28.71
C GLN A 296 0.74 -5.68 27.66
N LEU A 297 0.00 -4.81 26.96
CA LEU A 297 0.52 -3.86 25.95
C LEU A 297 0.62 -2.42 26.49
N ALA A 298 0.25 -2.20 27.76
CA ALA A 298 0.50 -0.94 28.44
C ALA A 298 2.01 -0.80 28.72
N VAL A 299 2.73 -0.24 27.76
CA VAL A 299 4.16 0.05 27.92
C VAL A 299 4.30 1.06 29.06
N SER A 300 5.08 0.72 30.08
CA SER A 300 5.54 1.69 31.09
C SER A 300 6.12 2.91 30.37
N PRO A 301 5.86 4.15 30.83
CA PRO A 301 6.47 5.33 30.24
C PRO A 301 7.98 5.11 30.19
N ARG A 302 8.59 5.28 29.01
CA ARG A 302 10.06 5.23 28.92
C ARG A 302 10.60 6.34 29.84
N PRO A 303 11.63 6.04 30.65
CA PRO A 303 12.30 7.04 31.47
C PRO A 303 12.89 8.17 30.63
#